data_AF-A0A9P7EMU3-F1
#
_entry.id   AF-A0A9P7EMU3-F1
#
_cell.length_a   1.000
_cell.length_b   1.000
_cell.length_c   1.000
_cell.angle_alpha   90.00
_cell.angle_beta   90.00
_cell.angle_gamma   90.00
#
_symmetry.space_group_name_H-M   'P 1'
#
loop_
_entity.id
_entity.type
_entity.pdbx_description
1 polymer ?
#
loop_
_entity_poly.entity_id
_entity_poly.type
_entity_poly.pdbx_seq_one_letter_code
_entity_poly.pdbx_strand_id
1 'polypeptide(L)'
;FSLLSDFQIPAPYKVGIAYDAVCVNPLEYLPWLRSKLKSSVANKQRVQKTGLLVNATSLGPRSLIGVEDTAPLLNREQFISTVVPSLSYPDMQLCVGARMSEHVTCITCPGMIEVNAALLNNGTYQIGKWDIPLGMSVAMWIFERCSV
;
A
#
# COMPACT_ATOMS: atom_id res chain seq x y z
N PHE A 1 -7.41 -11.27 17.88
CA PHE A 1 -7.89 -9.88 17.89
C PHE A 1 -8.49 -9.57 19.25
N SER A 2 -8.48 -8.31 19.66
CA SER A 2 -9.06 -7.81 20.91
C SER A 2 -9.80 -6.49 20.66
N LEU A 3 -10.85 -6.22 21.43
CA LEU A 3 -11.55 -4.94 21.39
C LEU A 3 -10.75 -3.94 22.23
N LEU A 4 -10.58 -2.72 21.70
CA LEU A 4 -9.98 -1.62 22.44
C LEU A 4 -10.98 -1.07 23.45
N SER A 5 -10.48 -0.67 24.62
CA SER A 5 -11.27 0.07 25.60
C SER A 5 -11.48 1.52 25.15
N ASP A 6 -12.52 2.18 25.66
CA ASP A 6 -12.87 3.56 25.30
C ASP A 6 -11.69 4.54 25.47
N PHE A 7 -10.81 4.32 26.46
CA PHE A 7 -9.63 5.15 26.69
C PHE A 7 -8.52 4.98 25.64
N GLN A 8 -8.52 3.86 24.92
CA GLN A 8 -7.55 3.56 23.87
C GLN A 8 -8.05 4.00 22.49
N ILE A 9 -9.33 4.38 22.37
CA ILE A 9 -9.94 4.80 21.12
C ILE A 9 -9.80 6.33 21.01
N PRO A 10 -9.00 6.84 20.05
CA PRO A 10 -8.88 8.28 19.86
C PRO A 10 -10.23 8.87 19.41
N ALA A 11 -10.52 10.09 19.85
CA ALA A 11 -11.65 10.83 19.29
C ALA A 11 -11.39 11.11 17.80
N PRO A 12 -12.40 11.06 16.90
CA PRO A 12 -13.84 10.88 17.16
C PRO A 12 -14.34 9.42 17.05
N TYR A 13 -13.44 8.43 17.01
CA TYR A 13 -13.79 7.03 16.74
C TYR A 13 -14.62 6.42 17.87
N LYS A 14 -15.45 5.43 17.54
CA LYS A 14 -16.40 4.79 18.49
C LYS A 14 -16.06 3.35 18.82
N VAL A 15 -15.30 2.69 17.95
CA VAL A 15 -14.92 1.29 18.07
C VAL A 15 -13.48 1.15 17.61
N GLY A 16 -12.69 0.39 18.35
CA GLY A 16 -11.33 0.05 18.00
C GLY A 16 -11.09 -1.46 18.15
N ILE A 17 -10.29 -2.02 17.27
CA ILE A 17 -9.90 -3.43 17.29
C ILE A 17 -8.37 -3.48 17.15
N ALA A 18 -7.72 -4.25 18.01
CA ALA A 18 -6.31 -4.59 17.89
C ALA A 18 -6.15 -6.05 17.44
N TYR A 19 -5.23 -6.30 16.52
CA TYR A 19 -4.89 -7.64 16.06
C TYR A 19 -3.47 -7.65 15.50
N ASP A 20 -2.87 -8.83 15.49
CA ASP A 20 -1.55 -9.02 14.91
C ASP A 20 -1.68 -9.17 13.39
N ALA A 21 -0.87 -8.41 12.66
CA ALA A 21 -0.79 -8.43 11.21
C ALA A 21 0.66 -8.60 10.76
N VAL A 22 0.84 -9.04 9.52
CA VAL A 22 2.16 -9.08 8.88
C VAL A 22 2.27 -7.90 7.94
N CYS A 23 3.24 -7.03 8.19
CA CYS A 23 3.63 -5.99 7.26
C CYS A 23 4.87 -6.43 6.49
N VAL A 24 4.89 -6.15 5.18
CA VAL A 24 5.96 -6.56 4.28
C VAL A 24 6.52 -5.32 3.60
N ASN A 25 7.84 -5.09 3.72
CA ASN A 25 8.51 -4.03 2.98
C ASN A 25 8.69 -4.46 1.50
N PRO A 26 8.01 -3.81 0.53
CA PRO A 26 8.09 -4.20 -0.87
C PRO A 26 9.50 -4.01 -1.46
N LEU A 27 10.30 -3.06 -0.93
CA LEU A 27 11.67 -2.81 -1.38
C LEU A 27 12.61 -3.98 -1.07
N GLU A 28 12.31 -4.77 -0.04
CA GLU A 28 13.10 -5.95 0.34
C GLU A 28 12.44 -7.25 -0.14
N TYR A 29 11.12 -7.33 -0.05
CA TYR A 29 10.36 -8.52 -0.42
C TYR A 29 10.41 -8.82 -1.91
N LEU A 30 10.32 -7.81 -2.79
CA LEU A 30 10.37 -8.04 -4.23
C LEU A 30 11.74 -8.55 -4.69
N PRO A 31 12.89 -7.98 -4.25
CA PRO A 31 14.20 -8.59 -4.49
C PRO A 31 14.37 -9.98 -3.89
N TRP A 32 13.86 -10.21 -2.67
CA TRP A 32 13.89 -11.54 -2.05
C TRP A 32 13.09 -12.56 -2.87
N LEU A 33 11.86 -12.22 -3.28
CA LEU A 33 11.02 -13.06 -4.12
C LEU A 33 11.71 -13.36 -5.45
N ARG A 34 12.31 -12.35 -6.08
CA ARG A 34 13.13 -12.53 -7.28
C ARG A 34 14.29 -13.49 -7.03
N SER A 35 14.96 -13.43 -5.87
CA SER A 35 16.05 -14.36 -5.53
C SER A 35 15.57 -15.81 -5.40
N LYS A 36 14.35 -16.04 -4.89
CA LYS A 36 13.73 -17.36 -4.79
C LYS A 36 13.32 -17.94 -6.15
N LEU A 37 13.05 -17.06 -7.11
CA LEU A 37 12.66 -17.43 -8.47
C LEU A 37 13.86 -17.60 -9.43
N LYS A 38 15.07 -17.16 -9.05
CA LYS A 38 16.27 -17.20 -9.91
C LYS A 38 16.75 -18.61 -10.27
N SER A 39 16.28 -19.66 -9.58
CA SER A 39 16.54 -21.04 -9.97
C SER A 39 15.64 -21.57 -11.11
N SER A 40 14.62 -20.81 -11.55
CA SER A 40 13.60 -21.33 -12.47
C SER A 40 12.98 -20.31 -13.46
N VAL A 41 13.37 -19.03 -13.45
CA VAL A 41 12.77 -18.03 -14.35
C VAL A 41 13.71 -17.66 -15.50
N ALA A 42 13.32 -18.13 -16.70
CA ALA A 42 13.85 -17.69 -17.98
C ALA A 42 13.71 -16.17 -18.16
N ASN A 43 14.71 -15.58 -18.80
CA ASN A 43 14.80 -14.18 -19.20
C ASN A 43 13.51 -13.67 -19.88
N LYS A 44 13.31 -12.33 -19.93
CA LYS A 44 12.29 -11.66 -20.75
C LYS A 44 12.26 -12.29 -22.16
N GLN A 45 11.37 -13.25 -22.38
CA GLN A 45 11.19 -13.91 -23.66
C GLN A 45 9.84 -13.49 -24.22
N ARG A 46 9.78 -13.27 -25.54
CA ARG A 46 8.52 -13.17 -26.26
C ARG A 46 7.69 -14.41 -25.94
N VAL A 47 6.39 -14.20 -25.67
CA VAL A 47 5.41 -15.27 -25.43
C VAL A 47 5.58 -16.33 -26.52
N GLN A 48 6.00 -17.54 -26.14
CA GLN A 48 6.11 -18.66 -27.07
C GLN A 48 4.71 -19.23 -27.34
N LYS A 49 4.46 -19.71 -28.55
CA LYS A 49 3.14 -20.20 -29.00
C LYS A 49 2.69 -21.50 -28.32
N THR A 50 3.53 -22.14 -27.51
CA THR A 50 3.28 -23.41 -26.86
C THR A 50 3.39 -23.24 -25.35
N GLY A 51 2.27 -23.36 -24.62
CA GLY A 51 2.24 -23.33 -23.16
C GLY A 51 1.05 -22.54 -22.59
N LEU A 52 0.99 -22.48 -21.26
CA LEU A 52 0.05 -21.65 -20.51
C LEU A 52 0.68 -20.26 -20.27
N LEU A 53 -0.03 -19.20 -20.66
CA LEU A 53 0.36 -17.83 -20.33
C LEU A 53 -0.42 -17.35 -19.10
N VAL A 54 0.30 -16.95 -18.05
CA VAL A 54 -0.28 -16.28 -16.89
C VAL A 54 -0.08 -14.77 -17.05
N ASN A 55 -1.16 -14.04 -17.30
CA ASN A 55 -1.13 -12.57 -17.39
C ASN A 55 -1.25 -11.94 -15.99
N ALA A 56 -0.15 -11.40 -15.47
CA ALA A 56 -0.08 -10.69 -14.19
C ALA A 56 0.24 -9.18 -14.36
N THR A 57 -0.27 -8.55 -15.41
CA THR A 57 0.05 -7.13 -15.75
C THR A 57 -0.83 -6.09 -15.04
N SER A 58 -1.75 -6.51 -14.16
CA SER A 58 -2.64 -5.64 -13.37
C SER A 58 -3.46 -4.68 -14.23
N LEU A 59 -2.98 -3.45 -14.45
CA LEU A 59 -3.64 -2.43 -15.29
C LEU A 59 -3.28 -2.54 -16.78
N GLY A 60 -2.23 -3.29 -17.11
CA GLY A 60 -1.77 -3.54 -18.48
C GLY A 60 -2.77 -4.25 -19.42
N PRO A 61 -3.73 -5.08 -18.97
CA PRO A 61 -4.69 -5.73 -19.87
C PRO A 61 -5.50 -4.75 -20.72
N ARG A 62 -5.73 -3.53 -20.23
CA ARG A 62 -6.45 -2.46 -20.96
C ARG A 62 -5.80 -2.08 -22.29
N SER A 63 -4.47 -2.26 -22.40
CA SER A 63 -3.71 -1.95 -23.61
C SER A 63 -3.05 -3.20 -24.22
N LEU A 64 -3.36 -4.38 -23.70
CA LEU A 64 -2.80 -5.63 -24.18
C LEU A 64 -3.64 -6.15 -25.35
N ILE A 65 -3.00 -6.26 -26.52
CA ILE A 65 -3.65 -6.73 -27.74
C ILE A 65 -4.18 -8.15 -27.54
N GLY A 66 -5.46 -8.38 -27.83
CA GLY A 66 -6.16 -9.65 -27.64
C GLY A 66 -6.74 -9.88 -26.23
N VAL A 67 -6.66 -8.88 -25.35
CA VAL A 67 -7.36 -8.86 -24.06
C VAL A 67 -8.23 -7.60 -23.93
N GLU A 68 -7.62 -6.42 -24.11
CA GLU A 68 -8.29 -5.10 -24.11
C GLU A 68 -9.34 -4.88 -23.01
N ASP A 69 -9.06 -5.38 -21.80
CA ASP A 69 -10.01 -5.35 -20.69
C ASP A 69 -10.19 -3.92 -20.17
N THR A 70 -11.43 -3.41 -20.23
CA THR A 70 -11.79 -2.06 -19.79
C THR A 70 -12.33 -2.00 -18.36
N ALA A 71 -12.61 -3.15 -17.75
CA ALA A 71 -13.10 -3.25 -16.38
C ALA A 71 -12.09 -2.77 -15.32
N PRO A 72 -10.76 -2.96 -15.47
CA PRO A 72 -9.79 -2.43 -14.52
C PRO A 72 -9.85 -0.90 -14.45
N LEU A 73 -10.22 -0.41 -13.27
CA LEU A 73 -10.18 1.01 -12.93
C LEU A 73 -8.89 1.30 -12.17
N LEU A 74 -8.21 2.37 -12.57
CA LEU A 74 -7.07 2.88 -11.83
C LEU A 74 -7.58 3.56 -10.56
N ASN A 75 -7.02 3.17 -9.42
CA ASN A 75 -7.15 3.90 -8.17
C ASN A 75 -5.80 4.51 -7.84
N ARG A 76 -5.71 5.84 -7.91
CA ARG A 76 -4.48 6.57 -7.57
C ARG A 76 -4.43 6.83 -6.08
N GLU A 77 -3.35 6.43 -5.42
CA GLU A 77 -3.06 6.77 -4.03
C GLU A 77 -1.76 7.55 -3.92
N GLN A 78 -1.68 8.46 -2.93
CA GLN A 78 -0.47 9.21 -2.59
C GLN A 78 -0.15 8.97 -1.12
N PHE A 79 1.11 8.66 -0.84
CA PHE A 79 1.61 8.43 0.51
C PHE A 79 2.87 9.26 0.78
N ILE A 80 3.21 9.45 2.04
CA ILE A 80 4.47 10.02 2.52
C ILE A 80 5.26 8.89 3.17
N SER A 81 6.52 8.73 2.78
CA SER A 81 7.47 7.91 3.53
C SER A 81 8.29 8.84 4.44
N THR A 82 8.36 8.52 5.72
CA THR A 82 9.15 9.29 6.70
C THR A 82 9.80 8.36 7.72
N VAL A 83 10.90 8.79 8.33
CA VAL A 83 11.57 8.06 9.41
C VAL A 83 10.99 8.53 10.74
N VAL A 84 10.59 7.60 11.60
CA VAL A 84 10.03 7.91 12.93
C VAL A 84 10.87 7.24 14.03
N PRO A 85 11.87 7.94 14.60
CA PRO A 85 12.85 7.35 15.52
C PRO A 85 12.27 6.82 16.84
N SER A 86 11.08 7.29 17.23
CA SER A 86 10.44 6.97 18.51
C SER A 86 9.59 5.70 18.50
N LEU A 87 9.36 5.08 17.34
CA LEU A 87 8.57 3.84 17.26
C LEU A 87 9.42 2.66 17.73
N SER A 88 9.14 2.21 18.94
CA SER A 88 9.86 1.10 19.60
C SER A 88 9.38 -0.28 19.12
N TYR A 89 8.22 -0.34 18.45
CA TYR A 89 7.61 -1.56 17.92
C TYR A 89 6.88 -1.26 16.61
N PRO A 90 6.70 -2.27 15.72
CA PRO A 90 5.92 -2.11 14.51
C PRO A 90 4.43 -1.98 14.87
N ASP A 91 4.00 -0.77 15.21
CA ASP A 91 2.59 -0.45 15.35
C ASP A 91 2.04 0.04 14.01
N MET A 92 0.90 -0.54 13.63
CA MET A 92 0.08 -0.10 12.51
C MET A 92 -1.20 0.49 13.08
N GLN A 93 -1.49 1.74 12.71
CA GLN A 93 -2.76 2.39 13.05
C GLN A 93 -3.55 2.63 11.77
N LEU A 94 -4.77 2.10 11.74
CA LEU A 94 -5.73 2.33 10.67
C LEU A 94 -6.97 2.99 11.27
N CYS A 95 -7.19 4.24 10.87
CA CYS A 95 -8.28 5.07 11.32
C CYS A 95 -9.24 5.29 10.14
N VAL A 96 -10.39 4.62 10.17
CA VAL A 96 -11.40 4.70 9.10
C VAL A 96 -12.49 5.69 9.50
N GLY A 97 -12.65 6.76 8.72
CA GLY A 97 -13.70 7.76 8.91
C GLY A 97 -15.09 7.27 8.53
N ALA A 98 -16.11 8.10 8.76
CA ALA A 98 -17.51 7.79 8.43
C ALA A 98 -17.79 7.60 6.92
N ARG A 99 -16.86 8.04 6.06
CA ARG A 99 -16.87 7.81 4.61
C ARG A 99 -15.67 6.94 4.24
N MET A 100 -15.89 5.92 3.41
CA MET A 100 -14.83 5.02 2.90
C MET A 100 -13.68 5.77 2.20
N SER A 101 -13.94 6.97 1.69
CA SER A 101 -12.96 7.84 1.04
C SER A 101 -12.03 8.60 2.00
N GLU A 102 -12.25 8.50 3.31
CA GLU A 102 -11.46 9.18 4.33
C GLU A 102 -10.90 8.15 5.31
N HIS A 103 -9.76 7.58 4.98
CA HIS A 103 -9.04 6.67 5.86
C HIS A 103 -7.59 7.09 5.98
N VAL A 104 -7.11 7.16 7.21
CA VAL A 104 -5.73 7.48 7.53
C VAL A 104 -5.08 6.19 8.01
N THR A 105 -4.00 5.81 7.34
CA THR A 105 -3.21 4.63 7.67
C THR A 105 -1.79 5.06 7.92
N CYS A 106 -1.29 4.77 9.11
CA CYS A 106 0.12 4.82 9.43
C CYS A 106 0.62 3.38 9.56
N ILE A 107 1.52 2.98 8.66
CA ILE A 107 2.10 1.64 8.65
C ILE A 107 3.58 1.77 8.88
N THR A 108 4.07 1.18 9.97
CA THR A 108 5.50 0.92 10.10
C THR A 108 5.85 -0.37 9.37
N CYS A 109 6.79 -0.28 8.45
CA CYS A 109 7.27 -1.43 7.69
C CYS A 109 8.58 -1.92 8.32
N PRO A 110 8.69 -3.18 8.75
CA PRO A 110 9.97 -3.72 9.16
C PRO A 110 10.90 -3.81 7.94
N GLY A 111 12.15 -3.35 8.07
CA GLY A 111 13.15 -3.39 7.03
C GLY A 111 14.54 -3.12 7.56
N MET A 112 15.54 -3.69 6.88
CA MET A 112 16.96 -3.50 7.14
C MET A 112 17.50 -2.19 6.55
N ILE A 113 16.86 -1.65 5.49
CA ILE A 113 17.35 -0.46 4.75
C ILE A 113 16.79 0.84 5.34
N GLU A 114 15.52 0.85 5.75
CA GLU A 114 14.87 1.99 6.39
C GLU A 114 14.26 1.55 7.73
N VAL A 115 15.13 1.31 8.71
CA VAL A 115 14.71 0.99 10.07
C VAL A 115 13.84 2.15 10.57
N ASN A 116 12.62 1.85 11.02
CA ASN A 116 11.63 2.83 11.50
C ASN A 116 11.02 3.73 10.41
N ALA A 117 10.93 3.28 9.15
CA ALA A 117 10.10 3.96 8.16
C ALA A 117 8.60 3.79 8.47
N ALA A 118 7.90 4.91 8.55
CA ALA A 118 6.45 4.97 8.59
C ALA A 118 5.93 5.43 7.23
N LEU A 119 5.02 4.65 6.68
CA LEU A 119 4.22 5.02 5.53
C LEU A 119 2.95 5.70 6.02
N LEU A 120 2.82 6.98 5.70
CA LEU A 120 1.62 7.77 5.96
C LEU A 120 0.80 7.80 4.69
N ASN A 121 -0.34 7.13 4.71
CA ASN A 121 -1.30 7.17 3.62
C ASN A 121 -2.60 7.76 4.14
N ASN A 122 -3.14 8.75 3.44
CA ASN A 122 -4.54 9.07 3.55
C ASN A 122 -5.10 8.72 2.19
N GLY A 123 -5.88 7.63 2.13
CA GLY A 123 -6.25 7.05 0.85
C GLY A 123 -7.09 8.02 0.05
N THR A 124 -6.45 8.77 -0.83
CA THR A 124 -7.14 9.55 -1.84
C THR A 124 -7.74 8.55 -2.80
N TYR A 125 -8.97 8.12 -2.57
CA TYR A 125 -9.61 7.15 -3.45
C TYR A 125 -10.10 7.85 -4.74
N GLN A 126 -9.20 8.02 -5.71
CA GLN A 126 -9.45 8.74 -6.97
C GLN A 126 -9.64 7.75 -8.13
N ILE A 127 -10.84 7.19 -8.23
CA ILE A 127 -11.22 6.26 -9.32
C ILE A 127 -11.06 6.93 -10.68
N GLY A 128 -10.38 6.26 -11.60
CA GLY A 128 -10.26 6.66 -13.00
C GLY A 128 -9.31 7.83 -13.25
N LYS A 129 -8.60 8.31 -12.22
CA LYS A 129 -7.65 9.42 -12.35
C LYS A 129 -6.24 8.92 -12.61
N TRP A 130 -5.74 9.21 -13.81
CA TRP A 130 -4.43 8.78 -14.31
C TRP A 130 -3.30 9.79 -14.06
N ASP A 131 -3.62 10.98 -13.53
CA ASP A 131 -2.64 12.02 -13.28
C ASP A 131 -1.61 11.54 -12.23
N ILE A 132 -0.33 11.55 -12.60
CA ILE A 132 0.80 11.19 -11.72
C ILE A 132 1.40 12.37 -10.90
N PRO A 133 1.11 13.67 -11.14
CA PRO A 133 1.85 14.73 -10.45
C PRO A 133 1.51 14.74 -8.96
N LEU A 134 2.55 14.98 -8.16
CA LEU A 134 2.47 15.11 -6.71
C LEU A 134 1.54 16.27 -6.34
N GLY A 135 0.52 16.00 -5.53
CA GLY A 135 -0.32 17.04 -4.96
C GLY A 135 0.27 17.50 -3.63
N MET A 136 0.92 18.67 -3.59
CA MET A 136 1.53 19.15 -2.33
C MET A 136 0.47 19.46 -1.26
N SER A 137 -0.71 19.93 -1.66
CA SER A 137 -1.86 20.09 -0.76
C SER A 137 -2.31 18.75 -0.16
N VAL A 138 -2.30 17.68 -0.95
CA VAL A 138 -2.60 16.32 -0.49
C VAL A 138 -1.53 15.82 0.47
N ALA A 139 -0.25 16.06 0.17
CA ALA A 139 0.86 15.68 1.04
C ALA A 139 0.76 16.38 2.41
N MET A 140 0.57 17.71 2.41
CA MET A 140 0.42 18.47 3.65
C MET A 140 -0.75 17.97 4.49
N TRP A 141 -1.87 17.67 3.84
CA TRP A 141 -3.05 17.13 4.50
C TRP A 141 -2.87 15.69 5.06
N ILE A 142 -2.12 14.83 4.35
CA ILE A 142 -1.72 13.52 4.87
C ILE A 142 -0.88 13.70 6.14
N PHE A 143 0.11 14.58 6.07
CA PHE A 143 1.03 14.82 7.18
C PHE A 143 0.30 15.33 8.42
N GLU A 144 -0.52 16.37 8.29
CA GLU A 144 -1.29 16.96 9.40
C GLU A 144 -2.17 15.95 10.14
N ARG A 145 -2.72 14.96 9.44
CA ARG A 145 -3.58 13.92 10.04
C ARG A 145 -2.80 12.80 10.71
N CYS A 146 -1.55 12.58 10.30
CA CYS A 146 -0.71 11.49 10.78
C CYS A 146 0.33 11.93 11.82
N SER A 147 0.58 13.23 11.95
CA SER A 147 1.56 13.80 12.88
C SER A 147 1.00 14.09 14.28
N VAL A 148 -0.19 13.57 14.60
CA VAL A 148 -0.91 13.80 15.87
C VAL A 148 -0.76 12.60 16.79
#